data_AF-A0A7S2T1X7-F1
#
_entry.id   AF-A0A7S2T1X7-F1
#
_cell.length_a   1.000
_cell.length_b   1.000
_cell.length_c   1.000
_cell.angle_alpha   90.00
_cell.angle_beta   90.00
_cell.angle_gamma   90.00
#
_symmetry.space_group_name_H-M   'P 1'
#
loop_
_entity.id
_entity.type
_entity.pdbx_description
1 polymer ?
#
loop_
_entity_poly.entity_id
_entity_poly.type
_entity_poly.pdbx_seq_one_letter_code
_entity_poly.pdbx_strand_id
1 'polypeptide(L)'
;GGATPAGTNGSAAAGAERPIIDAEALPSDFTPLIVFVNRKSGGQKGAFLYEELSRNLNPHQVFDLAVHNPERILKIFSDVPNVKVLVCGGDGTIQWILNTIEGLNLRNGPIPVAVLPLGTGNDLARVLGWGRGFNMDDNIPEILVGVKDAHITLLDRWEIEVANSGRATRKASKAAPSSIIFNNYFGIGVDATTALRFHQTRDQYPEWFFSRLTNKLWYVLHGAREIVDRSCAGLASKMRLVCDGEEVDIPSYAEGIILLNVNSFAGGVKMWNDRAGSQENLHRYGTFQSFGRSSMHDGMLDVVAVNGSLHLGEMNVGLSRPTQLCQGKEITIEMTSPMAMQVDGEPWTQKPCQMTISHKSQAHMLRKTVDTNGEAALRMQELLTWASDRRVLGEDQYQALLKEMSRRFM
;
A
#
# COMPACT_ATOMS: atom_id res chain seq x y z
N GLY A 1 -47.10 -55.23 -16.13
CA GLY A 1 -47.17 -54.37 -14.94
C GLY A 1 -45.77 -53.98 -14.56
N GLY A 2 -45.35 -52.77 -14.91
CA GLY A 2 -44.08 -52.20 -14.49
C GLY A 2 -44.28 -51.38 -13.22
N ALA A 3 -43.45 -51.62 -12.21
CA ALA A 3 -43.43 -50.86 -10.98
C ALA A 3 -42.13 -50.04 -10.90
N THR A 4 -42.30 -48.73 -10.79
CA THR A 4 -41.30 -47.74 -10.38
C THR A 4 -40.85 -48.01 -8.94
N PRO A 5 -39.66 -47.50 -8.56
CA PRO A 5 -39.70 -46.57 -7.43
C PRO A 5 -38.88 -45.29 -7.62
N ALA A 6 -39.54 -44.22 -7.20
CA ALA A 6 -39.08 -42.97 -6.60
C ALA A 6 -37.58 -42.64 -6.62
N GLY A 7 -37.25 -41.53 -7.30
CA GLY A 7 -36.01 -40.80 -7.10
C GLY A 7 -36.01 -40.01 -5.79
N THR A 8 -34.87 -40.02 -5.11
CA THR A 8 -34.52 -39.03 -4.09
C THR A 8 -33.35 -38.21 -4.63
N ASN A 9 -33.63 -36.95 -4.96
CA ASN A 9 -32.64 -35.92 -5.25
C ASN A 9 -31.81 -35.64 -3.99
N GLY A 10 -30.62 -36.23 -3.91
CA GLY A 10 -29.56 -35.77 -3.02
C GLY A 10 -28.83 -34.61 -3.68
N SER A 11 -29.24 -33.38 -3.34
CA SER A 11 -28.42 -32.19 -3.54
C SER A 11 -27.09 -32.41 -2.81
N ALA A 12 -26.01 -32.53 -3.56
CA ALA A 12 -24.66 -32.50 -3.03
C ALA A 12 -24.41 -31.10 -2.47
N ALA A 13 -24.58 -30.95 -1.16
CA ALA A 13 -24.08 -29.79 -0.44
C ALA A 13 -22.56 -29.76 -0.64
N ALA A 14 -22.07 -28.72 -1.31
CA ALA A 14 -20.65 -28.41 -1.39
C ALA A 14 -20.09 -28.38 0.03
N GLY A 15 -19.25 -29.36 0.37
CA GLY A 15 -18.63 -29.44 1.68
C GLY A 15 -17.80 -28.20 1.92
N ALA A 16 -18.25 -27.35 2.84
CA ALA A 16 -17.39 -26.34 3.44
C ALA A 16 -16.22 -27.09 4.10
N GLU A 17 -15.00 -26.90 3.59
CA GLU A 17 -13.78 -27.38 4.27
C GLU A 17 -13.86 -26.86 5.71
N ARG A 18 -14.02 -27.76 6.69
CA ARG A 18 -13.95 -27.37 8.11
C ARG A 18 -12.54 -26.85 8.37
N PRO A 19 -12.37 -25.78 9.18
CA PRO A 19 -11.06 -25.31 9.58
C PRO A 19 -10.26 -26.47 10.16
N ILE A 20 -9.02 -26.64 9.69
CA ILE A 20 -8.11 -27.70 10.15
C ILE A 20 -7.69 -27.46 11.61
N ILE A 21 -7.84 -26.22 12.08
CA ILE A 21 -7.42 -25.75 13.41
C ILE A 21 -8.63 -25.66 14.32
N ASP A 22 -8.61 -26.40 15.43
CA ASP A 22 -9.60 -26.26 16.50
C ASP A 22 -9.29 -24.99 17.31
N ALA A 23 -9.98 -23.90 16.99
CA ALA A 23 -9.77 -22.60 17.63
C ALA A 23 -10.16 -22.60 19.12
N GLU A 24 -11.08 -23.47 19.55
CA GLU A 24 -11.54 -23.56 20.94
C GLU A 24 -10.49 -24.22 21.84
N ALA A 25 -9.59 -25.02 21.26
CA ALA A 25 -8.51 -25.68 21.98
C ALA A 25 -7.27 -24.79 22.18
N LEU A 26 -7.23 -23.59 21.59
CA LEU A 26 -6.06 -22.70 21.67
C LEU A 26 -6.06 -21.87 22.97
N PRO A 27 -4.88 -21.63 23.57
CA PRO A 27 -4.76 -20.69 24.68
C PRO A 27 -5.26 -19.30 24.30
N SER A 28 -5.86 -18.57 25.26
CA SER A 28 -6.41 -17.23 25.01
C SER A 28 -5.34 -16.19 24.63
N ASP A 29 -4.10 -16.40 25.02
CA ASP A 29 -2.94 -15.57 24.69
C ASP A 29 -2.20 -16.02 23.41
N PHE A 30 -2.71 -17.06 22.73
CA PHE A 30 -2.11 -17.56 21.52
C PHE A 30 -2.23 -16.54 20.38
N THR A 31 -1.09 -16.21 19.76
CA THR A 31 -0.98 -15.24 18.67
C THR A 31 -0.35 -15.93 17.46
N PRO A 32 -1.15 -16.62 16.62
CA PRO A 32 -0.63 -17.31 15.44
C PRO A 32 -0.01 -16.33 14.45
N LEU A 33 1.16 -16.70 13.91
CA LEU A 33 1.82 -15.96 12.84
C LEU A 33 1.77 -16.77 11.54
N ILE A 34 1.30 -16.16 10.46
CA ILE A 34 1.39 -16.65 9.08
C ILE A 34 2.42 -15.80 8.35
N VAL A 35 3.38 -16.44 7.68
CA VAL A 35 4.44 -15.76 6.95
C VAL A 35 4.34 -16.09 5.47
N PHE A 36 4.11 -15.08 4.64
CA PHE A 36 4.14 -15.19 3.19
C PHE A 36 5.45 -14.65 2.65
N VAL A 37 6.16 -15.46 1.86
CA VAL A 37 7.45 -15.07 1.27
C VAL A 37 7.38 -15.17 -0.25
N ASN A 38 7.72 -14.08 -0.94
CA ASN A 38 7.95 -14.13 -2.37
C ASN A 38 9.43 -14.43 -2.63
N ARG A 39 9.77 -15.69 -2.90
CA ARG A 39 11.17 -16.14 -3.07
C ARG A 39 11.90 -15.49 -4.25
N LYS A 40 11.16 -14.98 -5.24
CA LYS A 40 11.72 -14.29 -6.41
C LYS A 40 12.11 -12.83 -6.11
N SER A 41 11.66 -12.28 -4.99
CA SER A 41 11.92 -10.89 -4.63
C SER A 41 13.35 -10.67 -4.12
N GLY A 42 13.87 -9.46 -4.38
CA GLY A 42 15.09 -8.94 -3.75
C GLY A 42 16.40 -9.54 -4.23
N GLY A 43 16.46 -10.13 -5.43
CA GLY A 43 17.70 -10.67 -6.01
C GLY A 43 18.26 -11.82 -5.17
N GLN A 44 17.51 -12.93 -5.08
CA GLN A 44 17.80 -14.12 -4.25
C GLN A 44 17.58 -13.97 -2.74
N LYS A 45 17.42 -12.75 -2.21
CA LYS A 45 17.11 -12.53 -0.78
C LYS A 45 15.84 -13.24 -0.32
N GLY A 46 14.80 -13.27 -1.15
CA GLY A 46 13.55 -13.96 -0.81
C GLY A 46 13.73 -15.47 -0.61
N ALA A 47 14.59 -16.11 -1.40
CA ALA A 47 14.88 -17.53 -1.26
C ALA A 47 15.62 -17.83 0.04
N PHE A 48 16.67 -17.05 0.35
CA PHE A 48 17.40 -17.13 1.63
C PHE A 48 16.48 -16.92 2.83
N LEU A 49 15.68 -15.85 2.81
CA LEU A 49 14.77 -15.51 3.90
C LEU A 49 13.72 -16.60 4.15
N TYR A 50 13.19 -17.22 3.09
CA TYR A 50 12.28 -18.36 3.23
C TYR A 50 12.92 -19.53 4.00
N GLU A 51 14.17 -19.86 3.69
CA GLU A 51 14.90 -20.93 4.38
C GLU A 51 15.14 -20.59 5.84
N GLU A 52 15.59 -19.37 6.15
CA GLU A 52 15.83 -18.96 7.54
C GLU A 52 14.54 -18.91 8.37
N LEU A 53 13.45 -18.38 7.82
CA LEU A 53 12.16 -18.38 8.50
C LEU A 53 11.66 -19.81 8.75
N SER A 54 11.83 -20.72 7.79
CA SER A 54 11.44 -22.12 7.93
C SER A 54 12.25 -22.89 8.98
N ARG A 55 13.46 -22.41 9.33
CA ARG A 55 14.27 -22.96 10.43
C ARG A 55 13.87 -22.40 11.80
N ASN A 56 13.33 -21.18 11.84
CA ASN A 56 12.97 -20.48 13.08
C ASN A 56 11.48 -20.65 13.46
N LEU A 57 10.62 -21.03 12.51
CA LEU A 57 9.18 -21.21 12.69
C LEU A 57 8.75 -22.61 12.31
N ASN A 58 7.53 -23.00 12.70
CA ASN A 58 6.93 -24.23 12.21
C ASN A 58 6.74 -24.14 10.68
N PRO A 59 7.09 -25.17 9.88
CA PRO A 59 6.90 -25.16 8.43
C PRO A 59 5.46 -24.88 7.98
N HIS A 60 4.46 -25.19 8.80
CA HIS A 60 3.04 -24.87 8.54
C HIS A 60 2.68 -23.40 8.75
N GLN A 61 3.65 -22.55 9.08
CA GLN A 61 3.50 -21.10 9.22
C GLN A 61 4.18 -20.32 8.09
N VAL A 62 5.06 -20.94 7.30
CA VAL A 62 5.88 -20.25 6.29
C VAL A 62 5.49 -20.72 4.89
N PHE A 63 4.96 -19.80 4.08
CA PHE A 63 4.37 -20.11 2.79
C PHE A 63 5.08 -19.36 1.66
N ASP A 64 5.56 -20.10 0.67
CA ASP A 64 6.09 -19.54 -0.57
C ASP A 64 4.95 -19.11 -1.51
N LEU A 65 4.86 -17.82 -1.82
CA LEU A 65 3.84 -17.26 -2.69
C LEU A 65 3.96 -17.66 -4.17
N ALA A 66 5.09 -18.25 -4.58
CA ALA A 66 5.22 -18.83 -5.91
C ALA A 66 4.49 -20.18 -6.04
N VAL A 67 4.16 -20.82 -4.92
CA VAL A 67 3.60 -22.19 -4.87
C VAL A 67 2.24 -22.21 -4.17
N HIS A 68 2.08 -21.41 -3.11
CA HIS A 68 0.89 -21.42 -2.27
C HIS A 68 -0.08 -20.30 -2.67
N ASN A 69 -1.38 -20.63 -2.66
CA ASN A 69 -2.44 -19.65 -2.85
C ASN A 69 -2.77 -18.98 -1.49
N PRO A 70 -2.57 -17.66 -1.33
CA PRO A 70 -2.77 -16.98 -0.05
C PRO A 70 -4.22 -16.99 0.42
N GLU A 71 -5.20 -16.96 -0.50
CA GLU A 71 -6.63 -17.00 -0.17
C GLU A 71 -6.98 -18.32 0.55
N ARG A 72 -6.49 -19.44 0.03
CA ARG A 72 -6.71 -20.75 0.66
C ARG A 72 -6.09 -20.83 2.04
N ILE A 73 -4.86 -20.33 2.19
CA ILE A 73 -4.16 -20.33 3.48
C ILE A 73 -4.93 -19.46 4.48
N LEU A 74 -5.26 -18.22 4.13
CA LEU A 74 -5.98 -17.31 5.02
C LEU A 74 -7.36 -17.86 5.44
N LYS A 75 -8.08 -18.57 4.56
CA LYS A 75 -9.34 -19.25 4.92
C LYS A 75 -9.16 -20.31 6.02
N ILE A 76 -8.06 -21.06 6.00
CA ILE A 76 -7.78 -22.09 7.03
C ILE A 76 -7.66 -21.45 8.43
N PHE A 77 -7.14 -20.23 8.50
CA PHE A 77 -6.94 -19.50 9.76
C PHE A 77 -8.06 -18.49 10.07
N SER A 78 -9.12 -18.43 9.25
CA SER A 78 -10.15 -17.39 9.35
C SER A 78 -10.94 -17.40 10.66
N ASP A 79 -11.09 -18.58 11.28
CA ASP A 79 -11.77 -18.76 12.57
C ASP A 79 -10.79 -18.71 13.77
N VAL A 80 -9.49 -18.56 13.52
CA VAL A 80 -8.47 -18.49 14.58
C VAL A 80 -8.36 -17.05 15.09
N PRO A 81 -8.44 -16.80 16.41
CA PRO A 81 -8.29 -15.46 16.97
C PRO A 81 -6.84 -14.97 16.91
N ASN A 82 -6.64 -13.66 16.97
CA ASN A 82 -5.33 -13.00 17.13
C ASN A 82 -4.27 -13.35 16.05
N VAL A 83 -4.70 -13.76 14.86
CA VAL A 83 -3.79 -14.06 13.74
C VAL A 83 -3.06 -12.79 13.29
N LYS A 84 -1.74 -12.88 13.15
CA LYS A 84 -0.90 -11.87 12.50
C LYS A 84 -0.35 -12.43 11.19
N VAL A 85 -0.15 -11.56 10.21
CA VAL A 85 0.51 -11.91 8.94
C VAL A 85 1.81 -11.13 8.78
N LEU A 86 2.88 -11.80 8.36
CA LEU A 86 4.12 -11.18 7.91
C LEU A 86 4.27 -11.40 6.40
N VAL A 87 4.40 -10.32 5.63
CA VAL A 87 4.60 -10.39 4.18
C VAL A 87 6.02 -9.97 3.82
N CYS A 88 6.77 -10.90 3.23
CA CYS A 88 8.15 -10.71 2.78
C CYS A 88 8.20 -10.55 1.26
N GLY A 89 8.35 -9.32 0.77
CA GLY A 89 8.29 -9.02 -0.67
C GLY A 89 8.47 -7.54 -1.01
N GLY A 90 8.20 -7.19 -2.27
CA GLY A 90 8.06 -5.79 -2.72
C GLY A 90 6.61 -5.30 -2.63
N ASP A 91 6.35 -4.06 -3.09
CA ASP A 91 5.04 -3.41 -3.00
C ASP A 91 3.91 -4.22 -3.66
N GLY A 92 4.13 -4.79 -4.85
CA GLY A 92 3.14 -5.66 -5.50
C GLY A 92 2.82 -6.94 -4.72
N THR A 93 3.77 -7.48 -3.93
CA THR A 93 3.50 -8.63 -3.04
C THR A 93 2.63 -8.22 -1.86
N ILE A 94 2.91 -7.04 -1.29
CA ILE A 94 2.12 -6.48 -0.18
C ILE A 94 0.68 -6.20 -0.66
N GLN A 95 0.53 -5.52 -1.80
CA GLN A 95 -0.77 -5.24 -2.43
C GLN A 95 -1.58 -6.52 -2.64
N TRP A 96 -0.94 -7.60 -3.13
CA TRP A 96 -1.61 -8.87 -3.36
C TRP A 96 -2.19 -9.46 -2.07
N ILE A 97 -1.42 -9.49 -0.98
CA ILE A 97 -1.91 -10.00 0.30
C ILE A 97 -3.02 -9.13 0.88
N LEU A 98 -2.87 -7.80 0.83
CA LEU A 98 -3.91 -6.86 1.31
C LEU A 98 -5.23 -7.03 0.54
N ASN A 99 -5.17 -7.13 -0.80
CA ASN A 99 -6.35 -7.43 -1.63
C ASN A 99 -6.97 -8.78 -1.28
N THR A 100 -6.14 -9.79 -0.98
CA THR A 100 -6.62 -11.12 -0.62
C THR A 100 -7.36 -11.09 0.71
N ILE A 101 -6.80 -10.43 1.74
CA ILE A 101 -7.45 -10.29 3.06
C ILE A 101 -8.78 -9.55 2.94
N GLU A 102 -8.79 -8.43 2.21
CA GLU A 102 -10.01 -7.64 1.96
C GLU A 102 -11.12 -8.46 1.28
N GLY A 103 -10.77 -9.26 0.28
CA GLY A 103 -11.73 -10.10 -0.45
C GLY A 103 -12.36 -11.24 0.37
N LEU A 104 -11.77 -11.60 1.50
CA LEU A 104 -12.21 -12.74 2.31
C LEU A 104 -13.38 -12.42 3.25
N ASN A 105 -13.67 -11.14 3.53
CA ASN A 105 -14.75 -10.73 4.45
C ASN A 105 -14.75 -11.54 5.77
N LEU A 106 -13.59 -11.55 6.44
CA LEU A 106 -13.34 -12.40 7.60
C LEU A 106 -14.26 -12.05 8.78
N ARG A 107 -14.77 -13.11 9.46
CA ARG A 107 -15.70 -12.96 10.59
C ARG A 107 -15.03 -12.41 11.84
N ASN A 108 -13.78 -12.78 12.09
CA ASN A 108 -13.00 -12.39 13.26
C ASN A 108 -12.33 -11.00 13.10
N GLY A 109 -12.83 -10.19 12.16
CA GLY A 109 -12.29 -8.87 11.88
C GLY A 109 -11.04 -8.88 10.98
N PRO A 110 -10.45 -7.70 10.77
CA PRO A 110 -9.29 -7.53 9.88
C PRO A 110 -8.02 -8.14 10.47
N ILE A 111 -7.21 -8.79 9.62
CA ILE A 111 -5.93 -9.39 10.02
C ILE A 111 -4.81 -8.34 9.93
N PRO A 112 -4.09 -8.04 11.02
CA PRO A 112 -2.95 -7.13 10.99
C PRO A 112 -1.76 -7.66 10.18
N VAL A 113 -1.20 -6.82 9.32
CA VAL A 113 -0.09 -7.18 8.41
C VAL A 113 1.20 -6.44 8.75
N ALA A 114 2.25 -7.17 9.08
CA ALA A 114 3.64 -6.69 9.08
C ALA A 114 4.26 -6.87 7.69
N VAL A 115 5.20 -6.00 7.34
CA VAL A 115 5.91 -6.07 6.05
C VAL A 115 7.42 -6.19 6.28
N LEU A 116 8.04 -7.15 5.61
CA LEU A 116 9.49 -7.26 5.52
C LEU A 116 9.94 -6.95 4.09
N PRO A 117 10.37 -5.71 3.83
CA PRO A 117 10.66 -5.27 2.47
C PRO A 117 11.87 -5.97 1.83
N LEU A 118 11.64 -6.57 0.66
CA LEU A 118 12.67 -7.14 -0.22
C LEU A 118 12.94 -6.28 -1.46
N GLY A 119 12.18 -5.20 -1.66
CA GLY A 119 12.28 -4.30 -2.81
C GLY A 119 13.37 -3.23 -2.67
N THR A 120 13.32 -2.24 -3.58
CA THR A 120 14.27 -1.11 -3.63
C THR A 120 13.69 0.16 -2.99
N GLY A 121 12.40 0.45 -3.24
CA GLY A 121 11.66 1.60 -2.73
C GLY A 121 11.37 1.44 -1.25
N ASN A 122 10.53 0.47 -0.87
CA ASN A 122 10.22 0.08 0.53
C ASN A 122 9.69 1.23 1.39
N ASP A 123 8.91 2.14 0.79
CA ASP A 123 8.42 3.35 1.44
C ASP A 123 7.41 3.04 2.55
N LEU A 124 6.45 2.13 2.30
CA LEU A 124 5.52 1.66 3.34
C LEU A 124 6.23 1.12 4.58
N ALA A 125 7.26 0.30 4.36
CA ALA A 125 8.03 -0.30 5.45
C ALA A 125 8.81 0.75 6.27
N ARG A 126 9.27 1.85 5.64
CA ARG A 126 9.89 2.96 6.38
C ARG A 126 8.89 3.65 7.29
N VAL A 127 7.69 3.92 6.78
CA VAL A 127 6.63 4.59 7.55
C VAL A 127 6.14 3.72 8.71
N LEU A 128 6.06 2.41 8.49
CA LEU A 128 5.71 1.43 9.53
C LEU A 128 6.87 1.07 10.49
N GLY A 129 8.06 1.68 10.33
CA GLY A 129 9.20 1.46 11.23
C GLY A 129 9.98 0.15 11.01
N TRP A 130 9.65 -0.62 9.96
CA TRP A 130 10.37 -1.85 9.59
C TRP A 130 11.70 -1.57 8.86
N GLY A 131 11.94 -0.32 8.47
CA GLY A 131 13.24 0.14 7.97
C GLY A 131 13.39 0.09 6.45
N ARG A 132 14.65 0.12 6.00
CA ARG A 132 15.00 0.37 4.58
C ARG A 132 14.94 -0.87 3.68
N GLY A 133 14.85 -2.06 4.24
CA GLY A 133 14.96 -3.32 3.49
C GLY A 133 15.79 -4.37 4.22
N PHE A 134 15.48 -5.64 3.97
CA PHE A 134 16.18 -6.78 4.55
C PHE A 134 17.62 -6.96 4.00
N ASN A 135 18.55 -7.36 4.87
CA ASN A 135 19.89 -7.82 4.56
C ASN A 135 20.09 -9.27 5.04
N MET A 136 21.00 -10.02 4.42
CA MET A 136 21.22 -11.44 4.75
C MET A 136 21.83 -11.66 6.13
N ASP A 137 22.42 -10.62 6.72
CA ASP A 137 22.97 -10.57 8.07
C ASP A 137 21.97 -10.06 9.12
N ASP A 138 20.74 -9.71 8.73
CA ASP A 138 19.69 -9.34 9.69
C ASP A 138 19.30 -10.55 10.56
N ASN A 139 19.10 -10.30 11.86
CA ASN A 139 18.75 -11.33 12.83
C ASN A 139 17.26 -11.70 12.75
N ILE A 140 16.95 -12.91 12.27
CA ILE A 140 15.57 -13.39 12.09
C ILE A 140 14.79 -13.46 13.42
N PRO A 141 15.31 -14.06 14.50
CA PRO A 141 14.70 -13.97 15.82
C PRO A 141 14.32 -12.55 16.25
N GLU A 142 15.19 -11.56 16.06
CA GLU A 142 14.89 -10.17 16.42
C GLU A 142 13.75 -9.58 15.58
N ILE A 143 13.67 -9.92 14.30
CA ILE A 143 12.56 -9.53 13.44
C ILE A 143 11.25 -10.15 13.95
N LEU A 144 11.26 -11.44 14.28
CA LEU A 144 10.07 -12.15 14.77
C LEU A 144 9.59 -11.61 16.11
N VAL A 145 10.50 -11.28 17.03
CA VAL A 145 10.18 -10.56 18.27
C VAL A 145 9.58 -9.19 17.96
N GLY A 146 10.16 -8.46 17.01
CA GLY A 146 9.60 -7.19 16.54
C GLY A 146 8.17 -7.30 16.02
N VAL A 147 7.84 -8.37 15.27
CA VAL A 147 6.47 -8.64 14.77
C VAL A 147 5.53 -9.01 15.91
N LYS A 148 6.00 -9.80 16.88
CA LYS A 148 5.25 -10.15 18.08
C LYS A 148 4.86 -8.89 18.86
N ASP A 149 5.81 -7.99 19.09
CA ASP A 149 5.67 -6.80 19.95
C ASP A 149 5.21 -5.53 19.18
N ALA A 150 4.88 -5.67 17.89
CA ALA A 150 4.31 -4.61 17.09
C ALA A 150 2.86 -4.31 17.47
N HIS A 151 2.48 -3.04 17.35
CA HIS A 151 1.12 -2.56 17.54
C HIS A 151 0.43 -2.33 16.19
N ILE A 152 -0.89 -2.32 16.21
CA ILE A 152 -1.77 -2.11 15.07
C ILE A 152 -1.82 -0.62 14.76
N THR A 153 -1.66 -0.29 13.48
CA THR A 153 -1.97 0.99 12.87
C THR A 153 -2.89 0.79 11.67
N LEU A 154 -3.47 1.87 11.18
CA LEU A 154 -4.36 1.85 10.02
C LEU A 154 -3.61 2.37 8.79
N LEU A 155 -3.95 1.81 7.64
CA LEU A 155 -3.50 2.24 6.31
C LEU A 155 -4.72 2.45 5.44
N ASP A 156 -4.98 3.69 5.06
CA ASP A 156 -5.96 4.02 4.04
C ASP A 156 -5.52 3.43 2.71
N ARG A 157 -6.49 2.94 1.94
CA ARG A 157 -6.29 2.35 0.63
C ARG A 157 -7.17 3.08 -0.35
N TRP A 158 -6.62 3.39 -1.51
CA TRP A 158 -7.23 4.32 -2.44
C TRP A 158 -7.52 3.62 -3.75
N GLU A 159 -8.63 4.00 -4.37
CA GLU A 159 -9.07 3.47 -5.66
C GLU A 159 -9.10 4.59 -6.69
N ILE A 160 -8.56 4.30 -7.87
CA ILE A 160 -8.60 5.14 -9.05
C ILE A 160 -9.63 4.53 -9.99
N GLU A 161 -10.73 5.23 -10.21
CA GLU A 161 -11.72 4.87 -11.21
C GLU A 161 -11.45 5.67 -12.48
N VAL A 162 -11.15 4.98 -13.58
CA VAL A 162 -10.95 5.62 -14.89
C VAL A 162 -12.26 5.60 -15.67
N ALA A 163 -12.79 6.79 -15.98
CA ALA A 163 -13.94 6.92 -16.86
C ALA A 163 -13.54 6.50 -18.28
N ASN A 164 -14.17 5.43 -18.79
CA ASN A 164 -13.90 4.90 -20.12
C ASN A 164 -14.19 5.97 -21.19
N SER A 165 -13.13 6.60 -21.73
CA SER A 165 -13.18 7.48 -22.89
C SER A 165 -13.33 6.63 -24.17
N GLY A 166 -14.55 6.16 -24.42
CA GLY A 166 -14.92 5.47 -25.66
C GLY A 166 -16.34 5.80 -26.07
N ARG A 167 -16.50 6.52 -27.19
CA ARG A 167 -17.77 6.60 -27.93
C ARG A 167 -18.42 5.22 -27.93
N ALA A 168 -19.61 5.13 -27.34
CA ALA A 168 -20.45 3.95 -27.39
C ALA A 168 -20.70 3.55 -28.86
N THR A 169 -19.85 2.67 -29.39
CA THR A 169 -20.25 1.86 -30.53
C THR A 169 -21.28 0.88 -29.99
N ARG A 170 -22.40 0.76 -30.70
CA ARG A 170 -23.67 0.15 -30.27
C ARG A 170 -23.60 -1.38 -30.00
N LYS A 171 -22.40 -1.93 -29.74
CA LYS A 171 -22.12 -3.34 -29.45
C LYS A 171 -21.00 -3.57 -28.39
N ALA A 172 -20.67 -2.59 -27.55
CA ALA A 172 -19.81 -2.83 -26.37
C ALA A 172 -20.68 -3.07 -25.12
N SER A 173 -20.95 -4.34 -24.84
CA SER A 173 -21.57 -4.79 -23.58
C SER A 173 -20.63 -4.52 -22.39
N LYS A 174 -21.13 -3.84 -21.35
CA LYS A 174 -20.72 -3.97 -19.93
C LYS A 174 -19.20 -4.13 -19.64
N ALA A 175 -18.34 -3.28 -20.18
CA ALA A 175 -16.99 -3.16 -19.61
C ALA A 175 -17.10 -2.28 -18.37
N ALA A 176 -16.95 -2.88 -17.18
CA ALA A 176 -16.82 -2.13 -15.93
C ALA A 176 -15.63 -1.14 -16.05
N PRO A 177 -15.68 0.03 -15.38
CA PRO A 177 -14.51 0.89 -15.28
C PRO A 177 -13.32 0.08 -14.76
N SER A 178 -12.12 0.32 -15.33
CA SER A 178 -10.90 -0.24 -14.77
C SER A 178 -10.63 0.49 -13.45
N SER A 179 -10.72 -0.23 -12.33
CA SER A 179 -10.30 0.30 -11.04
C SER A 179 -8.88 -0.14 -10.71
N ILE A 180 -8.09 0.78 -10.18
CA ILE A 180 -6.70 0.56 -9.79
C ILE A 180 -6.57 0.93 -8.31
N ILE A 181 -6.00 0.04 -7.51
CA ILE A 181 -5.84 0.24 -6.07
C ILE A 181 -4.37 0.54 -5.79
N PHE A 182 -4.11 1.52 -4.91
CA PHE A 182 -2.77 1.81 -4.41
C PHE A 182 -2.78 2.04 -2.90
N ASN A 183 -1.62 1.85 -2.26
CA ASN A 183 -1.45 2.07 -0.83
C ASN A 183 -0.38 3.11 -0.49
N ASN A 184 0.58 3.39 -1.38
CA ASN A 184 1.64 4.36 -1.08
C ASN A 184 1.37 5.67 -1.80
N TYR A 185 1.37 5.65 -3.14
CA TYR A 185 1.24 6.84 -3.94
C TYR A 185 0.84 6.56 -5.39
N PHE A 186 0.24 7.57 -6.00
CA PHE A 186 -0.08 7.63 -7.42
C PHE A 186 0.63 8.84 -8.05
N GLY A 187 1.40 8.62 -9.10
CA GLY A 187 2.20 9.65 -9.77
C GLY A 187 1.83 9.83 -11.23
N ILE A 188 1.86 11.07 -11.71
CA ILE A 188 1.61 11.48 -13.09
C ILE A 188 2.74 12.39 -13.55
N GLY A 189 3.32 12.10 -14.72
CA GLY A 189 4.33 12.96 -15.35
C GLY A 189 5.74 12.44 -15.15
N VAL A 190 6.65 13.31 -14.66
CA VAL A 190 8.10 13.08 -14.74
C VAL A 190 8.59 11.88 -13.90
N ASP A 191 8.01 11.65 -12.72
CA ASP A 191 8.33 10.49 -11.89
C ASP A 191 7.87 9.19 -12.56
N ALA A 192 6.64 9.19 -13.07
CA ALA A 192 6.05 8.07 -13.78
C ALA A 192 6.77 7.75 -15.09
N THR A 193 7.24 8.77 -15.81
CA THR A 193 8.04 8.60 -17.03
C THR A 193 9.36 7.92 -16.72
N THR A 194 10.01 8.32 -15.62
CA THR A 194 11.24 7.68 -15.15
C THR A 194 11.00 6.22 -14.77
N ALA A 195 9.91 5.93 -14.04
CA ALA A 195 9.51 4.57 -13.70
C ALA A 195 9.18 3.72 -14.95
N LEU A 196 8.47 4.28 -15.92
CA LEU A 196 8.09 3.62 -17.17
C LEU A 196 9.33 3.22 -17.99
N ARG A 197 10.29 4.14 -18.15
CA ARG A 197 11.56 3.87 -18.85
C ARG A 197 12.38 2.81 -18.12
N PHE A 198 12.43 2.86 -16.78
CA PHE A 198 13.07 1.83 -15.97
C PHE A 198 12.42 0.46 -16.19
N HIS A 199 11.08 0.38 -16.16
CA HIS A 199 10.36 -0.87 -16.35
C HIS A 199 10.61 -1.47 -17.75
N GLN A 200 10.50 -0.66 -18.81
CA GLN A 200 10.80 -1.08 -20.18
C GLN A 200 12.24 -1.59 -20.33
N THR A 201 13.20 -0.96 -19.66
CA THR A 201 14.61 -1.39 -19.67
C THR A 201 14.80 -2.70 -18.89
N ARG A 202 14.09 -2.87 -17.77
CA ARG A 202 14.10 -4.11 -16.98
C ARG A 202 13.52 -5.29 -17.73
N ASP A 203 12.44 -5.09 -18.47
CA ASP A 203 11.83 -6.14 -19.29
C ASP A 203 12.74 -6.57 -20.45
N GLN A 204 13.48 -5.61 -21.01
CA GLN A 204 14.44 -5.88 -22.10
C GLN A 204 15.73 -6.53 -21.59
N TYR A 205 16.21 -6.17 -20.39
CA TYR A 205 17.51 -6.59 -19.85
C TYR A 205 17.42 -7.01 -18.37
N PRO A 206 16.69 -8.07 -18.01
CA PRO A 206 16.46 -8.45 -16.60
C PRO A 206 17.77 -8.74 -15.84
N GLU A 207 18.79 -9.26 -16.52
CA GLU A 207 20.12 -9.55 -15.95
C GLU A 207 20.89 -8.31 -15.46
N TRP A 208 20.44 -7.09 -15.78
CA TRP A 208 21.06 -5.85 -15.30
C TRP A 208 20.48 -5.35 -13.97
N PHE A 209 19.43 -6.00 -13.46
CA PHE A 209 18.63 -5.58 -12.31
C PHE A 209 18.71 -6.56 -11.12
N PHE A 210 19.91 -7.07 -10.84
CA PHE A 210 20.14 -8.10 -9.83
C PHE A 210 20.32 -7.58 -8.39
N SER A 211 20.47 -6.27 -8.18
CA SER A 211 20.72 -5.70 -6.85
C SER A 211 19.96 -4.39 -6.60
N ARG A 212 19.70 -4.06 -5.32
CA ARG A 212 19.09 -2.77 -4.95
C ARG A 212 19.95 -1.58 -5.41
N LEU A 213 21.27 -1.71 -5.36
CA LEU A 213 22.19 -0.64 -5.75
C LEU A 213 22.15 -0.40 -7.27
N THR A 214 22.18 -1.46 -8.07
CA THR A 214 22.06 -1.36 -9.54
C THR A 214 20.69 -0.82 -9.94
N ASN A 215 19.62 -1.28 -9.28
CA ASN A 215 18.28 -0.73 -9.51
C ASN A 215 18.23 0.79 -9.25
N LYS A 216 18.79 1.26 -8.12
CA LYS A 216 18.88 2.69 -7.83
C LYS A 216 19.72 3.44 -8.86
N LEU A 217 20.83 2.87 -9.31
CA LEU A 217 21.69 3.49 -10.32
C LEU A 217 20.95 3.68 -11.64
N TRP A 218 20.18 2.68 -12.08
CA TRP A 218 19.35 2.80 -13.28
C TRP A 218 18.26 3.85 -13.14
N TYR A 219 17.60 3.95 -11.98
CA TYR A 219 16.67 5.05 -11.69
C TYR A 219 17.35 6.42 -11.83
N VAL A 220 18.57 6.58 -11.31
CA VAL A 220 19.36 7.81 -11.45
C VAL A 220 19.69 8.10 -12.92
N LEU A 221 20.14 7.10 -13.68
CA LEU A 221 20.49 7.27 -15.10
C LEU A 221 19.29 7.66 -15.95
N HIS A 222 18.13 7.03 -15.75
CA HIS A 222 16.89 7.40 -16.45
C HIS A 222 16.38 8.77 -16.00
N GLY A 223 16.48 9.09 -14.71
CA GLY A 223 16.15 10.42 -14.18
C GLY A 223 17.02 11.51 -14.81
N ALA A 224 18.33 11.29 -14.94
CA ALA A 224 19.26 12.21 -15.60
C ALA A 224 18.90 12.47 -17.08
N ARG A 225 18.37 11.46 -17.79
CA ARG A 225 17.91 11.63 -19.18
C ARG A 225 16.68 12.53 -19.29
N GLU A 226 15.73 12.42 -18.35
CA GLU A 226 14.55 13.30 -18.31
C GLU A 226 14.89 14.77 -18.04
N ILE A 227 16.00 15.07 -17.38
CA ILE A 227 16.49 16.45 -17.22
C ILE A 227 16.70 17.11 -18.59
N VAL A 228 17.11 16.33 -19.59
CA VAL A 228 17.36 16.81 -20.96
C VAL A 228 16.10 16.77 -21.80
N ASP A 229 15.34 15.67 -21.75
CA ASP A 229 14.18 15.45 -22.63
C ASP A 229 12.98 16.35 -22.27
N ARG A 230 12.82 16.74 -20.99
CA ARG A 230 11.68 17.52 -20.45
C ARG A 230 10.33 17.09 -21.01
N SER A 231 10.11 15.78 -21.10
CA SER A 231 8.98 15.16 -21.80
C SER A 231 7.61 15.58 -21.23
N CYS A 232 7.60 16.00 -19.97
CA CYS A 232 6.40 16.37 -19.22
C CYS A 232 6.17 17.88 -19.12
N ALA A 233 6.93 18.70 -19.86
CA ALA A 233 6.75 20.15 -19.89
C ALA A 233 5.31 20.55 -20.29
N GLY A 234 4.80 21.61 -19.66
CA GLY A 234 3.45 22.11 -19.88
C GLY A 234 2.37 21.19 -19.30
N LEU A 235 2.62 20.55 -18.16
CA LEU A 235 1.64 19.68 -17.51
C LEU A 235 0.32 20.42 -17.21
N ALA A 236 0.42 21.66 -16.73
CA ALA A 236 -0.72 22.50 -16.37
C ALA A 236 -1.71 22.75 -17.52
N SER A 237 -1.27 22.70 -18.78
CA SER A 237 -2.17 22.86 -19.94
C SER A 237 -2.77 21.54 -20.44
N LYS A 238 -2.28 20.40 -19.94
CA LYS A 238 -2.68 19.05 -20.35
C LYS A 238 -3.64 18.37 -19.38
N MET A 239 -3.83 18.94 -18.20
CA MET A 239 -4.70 18.37 -17.18
C MET A 239 -5.37 19.43 -16.30
N ARG A 240 -6.55 19.09 -15.77
CA ARG A 240 -7.23 19.82 -14.70
C ARG A 240 -7.24 18.96 -13.44
N LEU A 241 -6.99 19.59 -12.29
CA LEU A 241 -7.03 18.95 -10.97
C LEU A 241 -8.16 19.57 -10.14
N VAL A 242 -9.00 18.72 -9.56
CA VAL A 242 -10.07 19.12 -8.66
C VAL A 242 -9.93 18.33 -7.37
N CYS A 243 -10.02 19.00 -6.23
CA CYS A 243 -9.89 18.41 -4.89
C CYS A 243 -11.13 18.77 -4.06
N ASP A 244 -11.87 17.76 -3.62
CA ASP A 244 -13.11 17.92 -2.85
C ASP A 244 -14.11 18.89 -3.52
N GLY A 245 -14.17 18.87 -4.85
CA GLY A 245 -15.06 19.72 -5.67
C GLY A 245 -14.49 21.08 -6.05
N GLU A 246 -13.35 21.49 -5.49
CA GLU A 246 -12.69 22.77 -5.77
C GLU A 246 -11.54 22.59 -6.76
N GLU A 247 -11.47 23.45 -7.78
CA GLU A 247 -10.39 23.42 -8.76
C GLU A 247 -9.07 23.88 -8.13
N VAL A 248 -7.99 23.14 -8.41
CA VAL A 248 -6.65 23.38 -7.86
C VAL A 248 -5.73 23.85 -8.98
N ASP A 249 -5.16 25.04 -8.81
CA ASP A 249 -4.22 25.61 -9.77
C ASP A 249 -2.92 24.79 -9.80
N ILE A 250 -2.63 24.19 -10.96
CA ILE A 250 -1.35 23.52 -11.19
C ILE A 250 -0.30 24.57 -11.60
N PRO A 251 0.85 24.66 -10.91
CA PRO A 251 1.90 25.59 -11.28
C PRO A 251 2.38 25.36 -12.71
N SER A 252 2.62 26.43 -13.47
CA SER A 252 3.01 26.34 -14.89
C SER A 252 4.36 25.63 -15.13
N TYR A 253 5.23 25.60 -14.12
CA TYR A 253 6.50 24.88 -14.13
C TYR A 253 6.36 23.39 -13.78
N ALA A 254 5.20 22.94 -13.30
CA ALA A 254 5.03 21.56 -12.86
C ALA A 254 5.23 20.61 -14.06
N GLU A 255 5.99 19.55 -13.82
CA GLU A 255 6.21 18.44 -14.75
C GLU A 255 5.80 17.11 -14.13
N GLY A 256 5.39 17.08 -12.86
CA GLY A 256 4.72 15.95 -12.26
C GLY A 256 3.78 16.33 -11.13
N ILE A 257 2.77 15.50 -10.92
CA ILE A 257 1.82 15.56 -9.81
C ILE A 257 1.87 14.20 -9.10
N ILE A 258 1.99 14.23 -7.78
CA ILE A 258 2.08 13.02 -6.96
C ILE A 258 1.03 13.12 -5.86
N LEU A 259 0.15 12.13 -5.79
CA LEU A 259 -0.85 11.94 -4.74
C LEU A 259 -0.27 10.92 -3.77
N LEU A 260 -0.14 11.29 -2.50
CA LEU A 260 0.52 10.50 -1.48
C LEU A 260 -0.49 10.10 -0.42
N ASN A 261 -0.50 8.79 -0.12
CA ASN A 261 -1.14 8.25 1.08
C ASN A 261 -0.12 8.11 2.21
N VAL A 262 1.17 7.93 1.88
CA VAL A 262 2.25 7.85 2.86
C VAL A 262 3.28 8.95 2.57
N ASN A 263 3.74 9.66 3.61
CA ASN A 263 4.82 10.64 3.49
C ASN A 263 6.20 9.95 3.41
N SER A 264 6.40 9.14 2.38
CA SER A 264 7.68 8.51 2.01
C SER A 264 7.61 8.18 0.53
N PHE A 265 8.48 8.80 -0.27
CA PHE A 265 8.49 8.64 -1.71
C PHE A 265 9.89 8.26 -2.21
N ALA A 266 9.95 7.45 -3.26
CA ALA A 266 11.20 7.08 -3.95
C ALA A 266 12.31 6.60 -3.00
N GLY A 267 11.97 5.87 -1.95
CA GLY A 267 12.93 5.32 -0.99
C GLY A 267 13.26 6.23 0.20
N GLY A 268 12.31 7.04 0.65
CA GLY A 268 12.36 7.75 1.93
C GLY A 268 12.29 9.28 1.84
N VAL A 269 12.05 9.85 0.66
CA VAL A 269 11.92 11.30 0.50
C VAL A 269 10.62 11.77 1.15
N LYS A 270 10.72 12.79 2.00
CA LYS A 270 9.56 13.46 2.59
C LYS A 270 9.00 14.47 1.60
N MET A 271 7.76 14.26 1.20
CA MET A 271 7.07 15.05 0.17
C MET A 271 6.09 16.05 0.79
N TRP A 272 5.68 15.83 2.04
CA TRP A 272 4.77 16.72 2.75
C TRP A 272 5.43 17.30 4.00
N ASN A 273 5.13 18.56 4.32
CA ASN A 273 5.65 19.21 5.51
C ASN A 273 4.70 19.00 6.71
N ASP A 274 5.12 18.18 7.67
CA ASP A 274 4.34 17.80 8.84
C ASP A 274 4.26 18.91 9.93
N ARG A 275 4.85 20.09 9.68
CA ARG A 275 4.77 21.24 10.59
C ARG A 275 3.44 21.99 10.42
N ALA A 276 2.37 21.39 10.94
CA ALA A 276 1.09 22.07 11.15
C ALA A 276 1.32 23.44 11.83
N GLY A 277 0.87 24.52 11.19
CA GLY A 277 1.00 25.89 11.72
C GLY A 277 2.36 26.59 11.48
N SER A 278 3.27 26.02 10.69
CA SER A 278 4.43 26.78 10.20
C SER A 278 3.99 27.88 9.23
N GLN A 279 4.74 29.00 9.14
CA GLN A 279 4.43 30.08 8.18
C GLN A 279 4.25 29.58 6.74
N GLU A 280 4.90 28.46 6.38
CA GLU A 280 4.73 27.78 5.09
C GLU A 280 3.33 27.17 4.90
N ASN A 281 2.75 26.54 5.94
CA ASN A 281 1.38 25.98 5.92
C ASN A 281 0.28 27.05 6.08
N LEU A 282 0.66 28.29 6.41
CA LEU A 282 -0.21 29.45 6.55
C LEU A 282 -0.38 30.25 5.25
N HIS A 283 0.33 29.86 4.18
CA HIS A 283 0.09 30.44 2.86
C HIS A 283 -1.22 29.91 2.28
N ARG A 284 -2.18 30.83 2.11
CA ARG A 284 -3.46 30.58 1.45
C ARG A 284 -3.20 30.30 -0.05
N TYR A 285 -3.14 29.03 -0.43
CA TYR A 285 -3.19 28.61 -1.84
C TYR A 285 -4.66 28.45 -2.24
N GLY A 286 -5.26 29.52 -2.77
CA GLY A 286 -6.67 29.52 -3.19
C GLY A 286 -7.67 29.51 -2.03
N THR A 287 -8.65 28.60 -2.07
CA THR A 287 -9.73 28.43 -1.07
C THR A 287 -9.33 27.59 0.15
N PHE A 288 -8.20 26.87 0.10
CA PHE A 288 -7.76 25.99 1.20
C PHE A 288 -7.13 26.81 2.34
N GLN A 289 -7.72 26.72 3.54
CA GLN A 289 -7.39 27.62 4.66
C GLN A 289 -6.15 27.24 5.47
N SER A 290 -5.62 26.02 5.32
CA SER A 290 -4.30 25.57 5.84
C SER A 290 -4.16 24.08 5.58
N PHE A 291 -2.95 23.61 5.24
CA PHE A 291 -2.68 22.17 5.10
C PHE A 291 -2.49 21.48 6.45
N GLY A 292 -3.13 20.30 6.61
CA GLY A 292 -2.95 19.42 7.75
C GLY A 292 -1.59 18.72 7.76
N ARG A 293 -1.36 17.88 8.78
CA ARG A 293 -0.23 16.95 8.76
C ARG A 293 -0.52 15.83 7.77
N SER A 294 0.53 15.26 7.18
CA SER A 294 0.38 14.03 6.42
C SER A 294 0.03 12.89 7.36
N SER A 295 -0.90 12.04 6.95
CA SER A 295 -1.24 10.81 7.65
C SER A 295 -1.68 9.75 6.66
N MET A 296 -1.38 8.49 6.98
CA MET A 296 -1.80 7.33 6.19
C MET A 296 -3.13 6.73 6.66
N HIS A 297 -3.86 7.43 7.53
CA HIS A 297 -5.07 6.92 8.17
C HIS A 297 -6.12 8.00 8.49
N ASP A 298 -6.00 9.19 7.89
CA ASP A 298 -6.93 10.31 8.10
C ASP A 298 -8.04 10.40 7.03
N GLY A 299 -8.00 9.52 6.03
CA GLY A 299 -8.92 9.48 4.90
C GLY A 299 -8.68 10.59 3.89
N MET A 300 -7.48 11.17 3.84
CA MET A 300 -7.10 12.22 2.89
C MET A 300 -5.83 11.85 2.11
N LEU A 301 -5.72 12.35 0.88
CA LEU A 301 -4.50 12.30 0.07
C LEU A 301 -3.79 13.64 0.11
N ASP A 302 -2.46 13.57 0.19
CA ASP A 302 -1.57 14.71 0.08
C ASP A 302 -1.14 14.90 -1.38
N VAL A 303 -1.49 16.02 -2.00
CA VAL A 303 -1.21 16.25 -3.43
C VAL A 303 -0.11 17.30 -3.58
N VAL A 304 0.95 16.93 -4.31
CA VAL A 304 2.12 17.78 -4.52
C VAL A 304 2.52 17.89 -5.99
N ALA A 305 3.12 19.02 -6.36
CA ALA A 305 3.74 19.25 -7.66
C ALA A 305 5.27 19.21 -7.59
N VAL A 306 5.89 18.69 -8.65
CA VAL A 306 7.35 18.63 -8.83
C VAL A 306 7.79 19.21 -10.17
N ASN A 307 8.97 19.82 -10.19
CA ASN A 307 9.56 20.51 -11.35
C ASN A 307 10.66 19.67 -12.03
N GLY A 308 10.28 18.56 -12.64
CA GLY A 308 11.21 17.74 -13.43
C GLY A 308 12.15 16.85 -12.61
N SER A 309 13.03 16.10 -13.29
CA SER A 309 13.90 15.10 -12.64
C SER A 309 15.06 15.68 -11.84
N LEU A 310 15.57 16.86 -12.19
CA LEU A 310 16.61 17.53 -11.39
C LEU A 310 16.07 17.87 -10.00
N HIS A 311 14.87 18.43 -9.96
CA HIS A 311 14.17 18.74 -8.72
C HIS A 311 13.92 17.48 -7.88
N LEU A 312 13.49 16.38 -8.49
CA LEU A 312 13.37 15.09 -7.80
C LEU A 312 14.72 14.60 -7.24
N GLY A 313 15.82 14.82 -7.96
CA GLY A 313 17.17 14.51 -7.49
C GLY A 313 17.59 15.35 -6.29
N GLU A 314 17.36 16.66 -6.33
CA GLU A 314 17.62 17.59 -5.23
C GLU A 314 16.81 17.25 -3.97
N MET A 315 15.55 16.84 -4.14
CA MET A 315 14.71 16.38 -3.04
C MET A 315 15.26 15.11 -2.37
N ASN A 316 15.81 14.17 -3.15
CA ASN A 316 16.44 12.95 -2.61
C ASN A 316 17.65 13.23 -1.70
N VAL A 317 18.33 14.38 -1.89
CA VAL A 317 19.45 14.82 -1.06
C VAL A 317 19.07 15.92 -0.05
N GLY A 318 17.79 16.28 0.02
CA GLY A 318 17.27 17.28 0.97
C GLY A 318 17.56 18.73 0.61
N LEU A 319 17.90 19.03 -0.66
CA LEU A 319 18.20 20.38 -1.15
C LEU A 319 16.97 21.11 -1.69
N SER A 320 15.88 20.39 -2.01
CA SER A 320 14.62 20.99 -2.45
C SER A 320 13.41 20.32 -1.79
N ARG A 321 12.23 20.90 -1.99
CA ARG A 321 10.92 20.42 -1.53
C ARG A 321 9.88 20.58 -2.64
N PRO A 322 8.86 19.71 -2.68
CA PRO A 322 7.78 19.86 -3.64
C PRO A 322 6.83 20.96 -3.22
N THR A 323 6.03 21.44 -4.18
CA THR A 323 4.98 22.41 -3.91
C THR A 323 3.74 21.67 -3.46
N GLN A 324 3.28 21.92 -2.24
CA GLN A 324 2.01 21.38 -1.74
C GLN A 324 0.85 22.07 -2.46
N LEU A 325 -0.07 21.28 -3.02
CA LEU A 325 -1.21 21.79 -3.79
C LEU A 325 -2.51 21.74 -3.00
N CYS A 326 -2.85 20.56 -2.48
CA CYS A 326 -4.06 20.35 -1.70
C CYS A 326 -3.96 19.08 -0.85
N GLN A 327 -4.84 18.98 0.14
CA GLN A 327 -5.11 17.76 0.90
C GLN A 327 -6.61 17.54 0.86
N GLY A 328 -7.07 16.34 0.48
CA GLY A 328 -8.51 16.11 0.31
C GLY A 328 -8.91 14.64 0.20
N LYS A 329 -10.21 14.37 0.24
CA LYS A 329 -10.80 13.02 0.31
C LYS A 329 -11.15 12.45 -1.05
N GLU A 330 -11.40 13.31 -2.03
CA GLU A 330 -11.70 12.93 -3.40
C GLU A 330 -10.93 13.83 -4.35
N ILE A 331 -10.12 13.22 -5.22
CA ILE A 331 -9.33 13.93 -6.23
C ILE A 331 -9.83 13.53 -7.61
N THR A 332 -10.27 14.50 -8.39
CA THR A 332 -10.65 14.29 -9.80
C THR A 332 -9.59 14.88 -10.70
N ILE A 333 -9.15 14.09 -11.67
CA ILE A 333 -8.16 14.47 -12.67
C ILE A 333 -8.76 14.32 -14.05
N GLU A 334 -8.78 15.40 -14.82
CA GLU A 334 -9.17 15.39 -16.22
C GLU A 334 -7.92 15.60 -17.08
N MET A 335 -7.65 14.69 -18.01
CA MET A 335 -6.50 14.76 -18.90
C MET A 335 -6.90 14.82 -20.36
N THR A 336 -6.29 15.75 -21.08
CA THR A 336 -6.54 15.97 -22.52
C THR A 336 -5.47 15.36 -23.41
N SER A 337 -4.35 14.91 -22.85
CA SER A 337 -3.21 14.31 -23.58
C SER A 337 -2.77 12.99 -22.95
N PRO A 338 -2.19 12.05 -23.73
CA PRO A 338 -1.58 10.86 -23.15
C PRO A 338 -0.40 11.21 -22.24
N MET A 339 -0.32 10.58 -21.07
CA MET A 339 0.78 10.81 -20.11
C MET A 339 1.21 9.51 -19.42
N ALA A 340 2.45 9.46 -18.95
CA ALA A 340 2.93 8.37 -18.11
C ALA A 340 2.34 8.50 -16.70
N MET A 341 1.96 7.36 -16.13
CA MET A 341 1.43 7.21 -14.79
C MET A 341 2.12 6.06 -14.06
N GLN A 342 2.08 6.07 -12.73
CA GLN A 342 2.53 4.95 -11.91
C GLN A 342 1.75 4.87 -10.61
N VAL A 343 1.49 3.65 -10.14
CA VAL A 343 0.93 3.36 -8.81
C VAL A 343 1.88 2.43 -8.08
N ASP A 344 2.30 2.81 -6.88
CA ASP A 344 3.19 2.00 -6.04
C ASP A 344 4.41 1.40 -6.79
N GLY A 345 4.93 2.13 -7.80
CA GLY A 345 6.07 1.72 -8.62
C GLY A 345 5.76 0.91 -9.89
N GLU A 346 4.48 0.63 -10.19
CA GLU A 346 4.04 -0.03 -11.43
C GLU A 346 3.57 1.02 -12.47
N PRO A 347 4.32 1.24 -13.56
CA PRO A 347 4.06 2.33 -14.50
C PRO A 347 3.26 1.90 -15.74
N TRP A 348 2.52 2.84 -16.34
CA TRP A 348 1.87 2.66 -17.63
C TRP A 348 1.70 4.00 -18.38
N THR A 349 1.31 3.93 -19.66
CA THR A 349 0.88 5.11 -20.42
C THR A 349 -0.64 5.20 -20.43
N GLN A 350 -1.18 6.27 -19.86
CA GLN A 350 -2.61 6.53 -19.81
C GLN A 350 -3.05 7.41 -20.98
N LYS A 351 -4.14 7.04 -21.66
CA LYS A 351 -4.79 7.86 -22.69
C LYS A 351 -5.61 8.99 -22.05
N PRO A 352 -5.98 10.05 -22.80
CA PRO A 352 -6.88 11.09 -22.31
C PRO A 352 -8.13 10.48 -21.68
N CYS A 353 -8.40 10.86 -20.44
CA CYS A 353 -9.49 10.33 -19.63
C CYS A 353 -9.80 11.29 -18.47
N GLN A 354 -10.94 11.06 -17.84
CA GLN A 354 -11.22 11.56 -16.51
C GLN A 354 -11.03 10.40 -15.54
N MET A 355 -10.42 10.66 -14.39
CA MET A 355 -10.33 9.70 -13.30
C MET A 355 -10.69 10.33 -11.98
N THR A 356 -11.28 9.52 -11.11
CA THR A 356 -11.63 9.89 -9.76
C THR A 356 -10.85 9.00 -8.81
N ILE A 357 -10.16 9.61 -7.87
CA ILE A 357 -9.41 8.94 -6.82
C ILE A 357 -10.17 9.16 -5.52
N SER A 358 -10.56 8.07 -4.86
CA SER A 358 -11.35 8.10 -3.64
C SER A 358 -10.92 7.02 -2.66
N HIS A 359 -11.26 7.22 -1.38
CA HIS A 359 -10.96 6.27 -0.33
C HIS A 359 -11.75 4.97 -0.55
N LYS A 360 -11.04 3.84 -0.59
CA LYS A 360 -11.62 2.51 -0.77
C LYS A 360 -11.88 1.80 0.55
N SER A 361 -10.82 1.58 1.33
CA SER A 361 -10.86 0.80 2.57
C SER A 361 -9.68 1.12 3.48
N GLN A 362 -9.71 0.66 4.72
CA GLN A 362 -8.58 0.72 5.65
C GLN A 362 -8.05 -0.69 5.92
N ALA A 363 -6.74 -0.88 5.84
CA ALA A 363 -6.06 -2.10 6.24
C ALA A 363 -5.42 -1.94 7.62
N HIS A 364 -5.43 -3.03 8.39
CA HIS A 364 -4.73 -3.11 9.67
C HIS A 364 -3.28 -3.51 9.39
N MET A 365 -2.35 -2.63 9.73
CA MET A 365 -0.92 -2.85 9.56
C MET A 365 -0.27 -2.99 10.93
N LEU A 366 0.83 -3.74 11.00
CA LEU A 366 1.67 -3.81 12.19
C LEU A 366 2.79 -2.77 12.04
N ARG A 367 2.86 -1.83 12.98
CA ARG A 367 3.93 -0.84 13.10
C ARG A 367 4.93 -1.31 14.15
N LYS A 368 6.21 -1.28 13.81
CA LYS A 368 7.27 -1.63 14.75
C LYS A 368 7.31 -0.59 15.88
N THR A 369 7.29 -1.07 17.12
CA THR A 369 7.38 -0.22 18.31
C THR A 369 8.84 0.22 18.49
N VAL A 370 9.17 1.45 18.07
CA VAL A 370 10.56 1.97 18.07
C VAL A 370 10.74 3.26 18.87
N ASP A 371 9.65 3.92 19.26
CA ASP A 371 9.64 5.19 19.97
C ASP A 371 8.62 5.20 21.12
N THR A 372 8.68 6.24 21.96
CA THR A 372 7.79 6.39 23.13
C THR A 372 6.32 6.49 22.74
N ASN A 373 6.02 7.05 21.58
CA ASN A 373 4.65 7.10 21.06
C ASN A 373 4.14 5.72 20.67
N GLY A 374 4.99 4.89 20.05
CA GLY A 374 4.70 3.50 19.75
C GLY A 374 4.52 2.66 21.01
N GLU A 375 5.31 2.90 22.06
CA GLU A 375 5.11 2.24 23.36
C GLU A 375 3.75 2.61 23.97
N ALA A 376 3.38 3.89 23.92
CA ALA A 376 2.07 4.35 24.38
C ALA A 376 0.92 3.74 23.55
N ALA A 377 1.08 3.66 22.22
CA ALA A 377 0.12 3.03 21.33
C ALA A 377 -0.03 1.53 21.63
N LEU A 378 1.07 0.81 21.88
CA LEU A 378 1.04 -0.59 22.27
C LEU A 378 0.27 -0.80 23.59
N ARG A 379 0.56 -0.01 24.63
CA ARG A 379 -0.15 -0.10 25.91
C ARG A 379 -1.63 0.22 25.80
N MET A 380 -1.98 1.21 24.98
CA MET A 380 -3.38 1.54 24.72
C MET A 380 -4.08 0.40 23.99
N GLN A 381 -3.44 -0.21 22.99
CA GLN A 381 -4.01 -1.36 22.29
C GLN A 381 -4.20 -2.56 23.22
N GLU A 382 -3.22 -2.89 24.08
CA GLU A 382 -3.36 -3.95 25.09
C GLU A 382 -4.61 -3.74 25.96
N LEU A 383 -4.86 -2.48 26.37
CA LEU A 383 -6.06 -2.11 27.12
C LEU A 383 -7.35 -2.28 26.30
N LEU A 384 -7.35 -1.86 25.03
CA LEU A 384 -8.51 -1.99 24.15
C LEU A 384 -8.85 -3.46 23.89
N THR A 385 -7.83 -4.31 23.64
CA THR A 385 -7.99 -5.75 23.44
C THR A 385 -8.55 -6.40 24.70
N TRP A 386 -7.96 -6.13 25.88
CA TRP A 386 -8.48 -6.61 27.16
C TRP A 386 -9.94 -6.21 27.39
N ALA A 387 -10.31 -4.97 27.05
CA ALA A 387 -11.66 -4.48 27.21
C ALA A 387 -12.64 -5.15 26.24
N SER A 388 -12.21 -5.43 25.00
CA SER A 388 -13.01 -6.18 24.01
C SER A 388 -13.22 -7.64 24.46
N ASP A 389 -12.15 -8.32 24.89
CA ASP A 389 -12.19 -9.71 25.36
C ASP A 389 -13.13 -9.88 26.56
N ARG A 390 -13.17 -8.88 27.46
CA ARG A 390 -14.08 -8.84 28.61
C ARG A 390 -15.46 -8.27 28.29
N ARG A 391 -15.75 -7.98 27.02
CA ARG A 391 -17.01 -7.40 26.53
C ARG A 391 -17.38 -6.08 27.23
N VAL A 392 -16.35 -5.33 27.67
CA VAL A 392 -16.48 -3.95 28.17
C VAL A 392 -16.70 -2.99 27.00
N LEU A 393 -16.08 -3.27 25.85
CA LEU A 393 -16.28 -2.58 24.59
C LEU A 393 -16.92 -3.51 23.56
N GLY A 394 -17.86 -2.98 22.77
CA GLY A 394 -18.30 -3.61 21.54
C GLY A 394 -17.31 -3.38 20.39
N GLU A 395 -17.44 -4.14 19.31
CA GLU A 395 -16.53 -4.08 18.15
C GLU A 395 -16.47 -2.66 17.54
N ASP A 396 -17.61 -2.01 17.33
CA ASP A 396 -17.67 -0.65 16.77
C ASP A 396 -16.93 0.36 17.66
N GLN A 397 -17.02 0.20 18.98
CA GLN A 397 -16.31 1.05 19.94
C GLN A 397 -14.81 0.80 19.91
N TYR A 398 -14.40 -0.48 19.83
CA TYR A 398 -13.00 -0.88 19.69
C TYR A 398 -12.38 -0.25 18.43
N GLN A 399 -13.05 -0.38 17.28
CA GLN A 399 -12.56 0.17 16.01
C GLN A 399 -12.50 1.72 16.04
N ALA A 400 -13.52 2.38 16.61
CA ALA A 400 -13.52 3.84 16.75
C ALA A 400 -12.36 4.35 17.64
N LEU A 401 -12.10 3.66 18.75
CA LEU A 401 -11.00 4.00 19.65
C LEU A 401 -9.63 3.70 19.03
N LEU A 402 -9.49 2.59 18.29
CA LEU A 402 -8.27 2.26 17.55
C LEU A 402 -7.96 3.33 16.49
N LYS A 403 -8.98 3.82 15.78
CA LYS A 403 -8.83 4.91 14.82
C LYS A 403 -8.38 6.20 15.48
N GLU A 404 -9.00 6.58 16.60
CA GLU A 404 -8.62 7.79 17.33
C GLU A 404 -7.23 7.68 17.99
N MET A 405 -6.85 6.49 18.46
CA MET A 405 -5.51 6.20 18.96
C MET A 405 -4.49 6.39 17.84
N SER A 406 -4.73 5.80 16.67
CA SER A 406 -3.86 5.95 15.50
C SER A 406 -3.64 7.42 15.18
N ARG A 407 -4.72 8.21 15.11
CA ARG A 407 -4.68 9.65 14.83
C ARG A 407 -3.86 10.49 15.82
N ARG A 408 -3.70 10.03 17.07
CA ARG A 408 -3.03 10.80 18.14
C ARG A 408 -1.57 10.43 18.34
N PHE A 409 -1.24 9.16 18.19
CA PHE A 409 0.10 8.65 18.48
C PHE A 409 0.95 8.45 17.23
N MET A 410 0.33 8.40 16.05
CA MET A 410 0.96 8.06 14.78
C MET A 410 0.84 9.20 13.78
#